data_AF-A0A414KLL4-F1
#
_entry.id   AF-A0A414KLL4-F1
#
_cell.length_a   1.000
_cell.length_b   1.000
_cell.length_c   1.000
_cell.angle_alpha   90.00
_cell.angle_beta   90.00
_cell.angle_gamma   90.00
#
_symmetry.space_group_name_H-M   'P 1'
#
loop_
_entity.id
_entity.type
_entity.pdbx_description
1 polymer ?
#
loop_
_entity_poly.entity_id
_entity_poly.type
_entity_poly.pdbx_seq_one_letter_code
_entity_poly.pdbx_strand_id
1 'polypeptide(L)'
;MYGILSNKVIETVEKIVFERARKFMLGIHKDDIDRDIMHALLSEGVIAQQGDYIRLKYDIFEDICFEHYFDKAFDLCKGKYKTFYDEIENLGRCVYRRYQIWISNKMFIQVNRDKFLYSLTFSDEIPQSWKRQTEIGIVKSRFCDNYFEEQGSEILEQGMLFDFVKNINLFAFEGELLHIRQESPQMKLSPIGNGRPCIIRLLKNEEIYKKNIIGRDDIVKLCLDYAKQEDKVAVIASDACAMMEYYVEYSLQESEQENYYKIIDEISSCLEALYRMADNSEEWLKKFFNTLINNYINGNRKSMRKSEDIMEWTLKNAYPALVTGLASELCSIADILWLRGKVDAEEFDFYRADRLSKGFEYGLSEKAEHYNYLYRTVYENAFLWNLFRLNFKVGFHWAIQFINRVILEYATNNPEYVIKIKVKISESNAIKEYWGNGNMWLAGIRDHNVPTLIGDVIFCLKEAIISSLEICKKDQEFTVAFANYVKETIYSKSNNIVLLTIIESIGMHFENELPGYALDLATSIELVHWDTTRYMLYKKKSDKRVARKANS
;
A
#
# COMPACT_ATOMS: atom_id res chain seq x y z
N MET A 1 -29.22 -8.95 46.20
CA MET A 1 -29.93 -8.24 45.11
C MET A 1 -30.52 -6.97 45.68
N TYR A 2 -30.27 -5.82 45.05
CA TYR A 2 -30.46 -4.46 45.59
C TYR A 2 -31.90 -4.05 45.98
N GLY A 3 -32.91 -4.93 45.90
CA GLY A 3 -34.30 -4.58 46.25
C GLY A 3 -34.98 -3.57 45.30
N ILE A 4 -34.35 -3.28 44.15
CA ILE A 4 -34.80 -2.30 43.16
C ILE A 4 -35.68 -3.00 42.11
N LEU A 5 -36.80 -2.36 41.74
CA LEU A 5 -37.67 -2.80 40.65
C LEU A 5 -36.97 -2.66 39.30
N SER A 6 -36.98 -3.71 38.47
CA SER A 6 -36.36 -3.72 37.13
C SER A 6 -36.80 -2.57 36.24
N ASN A 7 -38.08 -2.20 36.28
CA ASN A 7 -38.63 -1.12 35.45
C ASN A 7 -38.00 0.24 35.78
N LYS A 8 -37.74 0.52 37.07
CA LYS A 8 -37.08 1.78 37.49
C LYS A 8 -35.63 1.85 37.00
N VAL A 9 -34.96 0.70 36.93
CA VAL A 9 -33.60 0.62 36.37
C VAL A 9 -33.63 0.92 34.87
N ILE A 10 -34.58 0.31 34.13
CA ILE A 10 -34.76 0.56 32.69
C ILE A 10 -35.05 2.03 32.41
N GLU A 11 -36.03 2.62 33.11
CA GLU A 11 -36.38 4.05 32.98
C GLU A 11 -35.18 4.97 33.25
N THR A 12 -34.35 4.63 34.25
CA THR A 12 -33.15 5.39 34.57
C THR A 12 -32.11 5.28 33.45
N VAL A 13 -31.87 4.08 32.92
CA VAL A 13 -30.96 3.86 31.80
C VAL A 13 -31.44 4.60 30.56
N GLU A 14 -32.72 4.48 30.19
CA GLU A 14 -33.32 5.22 29.07
C GLU A 14 -33.21 6.73 29.26
N LYS A 15 -33.46 7.24 30.47
CA LYS A 15 -33.26 8.66 30.80
C LYS A 15 -31.80 9.08 30.54
N ILE A 16 -30.83 8.29 31.00
CA ILE A 16 -29.38 8.52 30.75
C ILE A 16 -29.08 8.65 29.26
N VAL A 17 -29.63 7.76 28.43
CA VAL A 17 -29.38 7.75 26.99
C VAL A 17 -30.08 8.92 26.28
N PHE A 18 -31.39 9.06 26.44
CA PHE A 18 -32.19 9.95 25.61
C PHE A 18 -32.08 11.42 26.00
N GLU A 19 -31.94 11.77 27.28
CA GLU A 19 -31.68 13.16 27.64
C GLU A 19 -30.33 13.63 27.14
N ARG A 20 -29.32 12.76 27.23
CA ARG A 20 -27.98 13.06 26.72
C ARG A 20 -27.99 13.26 25.21
N ALA A 21 -28.73 12.41 24.50
CA ALA A 21 -28.96 12.53 23.06
C ALA A 21 -29.62 13.86 22.68
N ARG A 22 -30.76 14.20 23.31
CA ARG A 22 -31.54 15.42 23.05
C ARG A 22 -30.75 16.70 23.34
N LYS A 23 -30.02 16.72 24.46
CA LYS A 23 -29.25 17.89 24.92
C LYS A 23 -27.81 17.93 24.38
N PHE A 24 -27.39 16.90 23.64
CA PHE A 24 -26.02 16.73 23.13
C PHE A 24 -24.92 16.89 24.20
N MET A 25 -25.11 16.21 25.33
CA MET A 25 -24.22 16.30 26.50
C MET A 25 -23.23 15.13 26.60
N LEU A 26 -22.18 15.26 27.40
CA LEU A 26 -21.23 14.17 27.70
C LEU A 26 -21.79 13.16 28.72
N GLY A 27 -22.74 13.58 29.55
CA GLY A 27 -23.41 12.79 30.58
C GLY A 27 -24.55 13.60 31.21
N ILE A 28 -25.27 12.99 32.14
CA ILE A 28 -26.35 13.62 32.91
C ILE A 28 -25.86 13.92 34.33
N HIS A 29 -26.38 14.97 34.95
CA HIS A 29 -26.04 15.30 36.31
C HIS A 29 -26.48 14.19 37.27
N LYS A 30 -25.62 13.83 38.21
CA LYS A 30 -25.88 12.72 39.16
C LYS A 30 -27.14 12.95 40.02
N ASP A 31 -27.47 14.21 40.30
CA ASP A 31 -28.65 14.56 41.11
C ASP A 31 -29.98 14.31 40.38
N ASP A 32 -29.94 14.11 39.06
CA ASP A 32 -31.12 13.75 38.27
C ASP A 32 -31.46 12.25 38.36
N ILE A 33 -30.67 11.45 39.09
CA ILE A 33 -30.77 10.00 39.18
C ILE A 33 -30.94 9.58 40.64
N ASP A 34 -31.80 8.58 40.88
CA ASP A 34 -31.99 7.97 42.20
C ASP A 34 -30.67 7.36 42.71
N ARG A 35 -30.27 7.69 43.94
CA ARG A 35 -28.98 7.27 44.52
C ARG A 35 -28.83 5.76 44.63
N ASP A 36 -29.91 5.03 44.96
CA ASP A 36 -29.86 3.58 45.14
C ASP A 36 -29.66 2.89 43.79
N ILE A 37 -30.35 3.39 42.75
CA ILE A 37 -30.20 2.92 41.36
C ILE A 37 -28.81 3.26 40.83
N MET A 38 -28.34 4.48 41.07
CA MET A 38 -27.00 4.92 40.67
C MET A 38 -25.92 4.05 41.30
N HIS A 39 -26.01 3.76 42.61
CA HIS A 39 -25.06 2.90 43.29
C HIS A 39 -25.04 1.49 42.69
N ALA A 40 -26.22 0.91 42.43
CA ALA A 40 -26.32 -0.39 41.78
C ALA A 40 -25.66 -0.38 40.38
N LEU A 41 -26.00 0.58 39.51
CA LEU A 41 -25.44 0.66 38.16
C LEU A 41 -23.92 0.91 38.13
N LEU A 42 -23.38 1.68 39.09
CA LEU A 42 -21.93 1.86 39.25
C LEU A 42 -21.25 0.57 39.68
N SER A 43 -21.82 -0.13 40.67
CA SER A 43 -21.26 -1.38 41.19
C SER A 43 -21.22 -2.50 40.15
N GLU A 44 -22.22 -2.56 39.27
CA GLU A 44 -22.29 -3.52 38.16
C GLU A 44 -21.51 -3.04 36.91
N GLY A 45 -20.89 -1.87 36.97
CA GLY A 45 -20.07 -1.33 35.87
C GLY A 45 -20.86 -0.93 34.62
N VAL A 46 -22.17 -0.65 34.75
CA VAL A 46 -23.03 -0.23 33.64
C VAL A 46 -22.81 1.26 33.32
N ILE A 47 -22.61 2.09 34.35
CA ILE A 47 -22.36 3.52 34.22
C ILE A 47 -20.93 3.88 34.65
N ALA A 48 -20.42 4.97 34.07
CA ALA A 48 -19.19 5.61 34.47
C ALA A 48 -19.49 7.03 34.96
N GLN A 49 -18.84 7.43 36.05
CA GLN A 49 -18.96 8.77 36.62
C GLN A 49 -17.68 9.57 36.37
N GLN A 50 -17.85 10.82 35.92
CA GLN A 50 -16.77 11.79 35.77
C GLN A 50 -17.20 13.12 36.40
N GLY A 51 -16.68 13.39 37.61
CA GLY A 51 -17.14 14.52 38.41
C GLY A 51 -18.61 14.36 38.79
N ASP A 52 -19.43 15.37 38.47
CA ASP A 52 -20.87 15.38 38.73
C ASP A 52 -21.72 14.79 37.60
N TYR A 53 -21.08 14.28 36.54
CA TYR A 53 -21.77 13.72 35.38
C TYR A 53 -21.64 12.20 35.30
N ILE A 54 -22.72 11.57 34.84
CA ILE A 54 -22.86 10.13 34.69
C ILE A 54 -23.23 9.81 33.24
N ARG A 55 -22.63 8.75 32.70
CA ARG A 55 -22.98 8.19 31.39
C ARG A 55 -22.91 6.66 31.42
N LEU A 56 -23.49 6.01 30.42
CA LEU A 56 -23.22 4.60 30.19
C LEU A 56 -21.74 4.38 29.91
N LYS A 57 -21.19 3.29 30.45
CA LYS A 57 -19.75 3.00 30.38
C LYS A 57 -19.31 2.64 28.96
N TYR A 58 -20.18 1.96 28.21
CA TYR A 58 -19.90 1.48 26.86
C TYR A 58 -20.99 1.96 25.88
N ASP A 59 -20.58 2.37 24.70
CA ASP A 59 -21.48 2.83 23.63
C ASP A 59 -22.49 1.76 23.20
N ILE A 60 -22.14 0.47 23.32
CA ILE A 60 -23.04 -0.64 22.99
C ILE A 60 -24.32 -0.63 23.82
N PHE A 61 -24.28 -0.16 25.07
CA PHE A 61 -25.49 -0.06 25.89
C PHE A 61 -26.45 1.01 25.37
N GLU A 62 -25.92 2.07 24.78
CA GLU A 62 -26.75 3.08 24.12
C GLU A 62 -27.35 2.54 22.84
N ASP A 63 -26.55 1.84 22.02
CA ASP A 63 -27.04 1.22 20.79
C ASP A 63 -28.22 0.29 21.06
N ILE A 64 -28.15 -0.52 22.14
CA ILE A 64 -29.27 -1.39 22.57
C ILE A 64 -30.52 -0.56 22.95
N CYS A 65 -30.35 0.54 23.69
CA CYS A 65 -31.49 1.39 24.07
C CYS A 65 -32.15 2.04 22.84
N PHE A 66 -31.34 2.54 21.90
CA PHE A 66 -31.85 3.11 20.66
C PHE A 66 -32.52 2.06 19.78
N GLU A 67 -31.96 0.86 19.66
CA GLU A 67 -32.56 -0.23 18.90
C GLU A 67 -33.93 -0.60 19.46
N HIS A 68 -34.05 -0.78 20.78
CA HIS A 68 -35.34 -1.08 21.41
C HIS A 68 -36.37 0.05 21.20
N TYR A 69 -35.93 1.30 21.29
CA TYR A 69 -36.80 2.45 21.05
C TYR A 69 -37.28 2.53 19.60
N PHE A 70 -36.38 2.34 18.63
CA PHE A 70 -36.74 2.37 17.21
C PHE A 70 -37.66 1.22 16.84
N ASP A 71 -37.44 0.01 17.36
CA ASP A 71 -38.34 -1.12 17.13
C ASP A 71 -39.76 -0.80 17.60
N LYS A 72 -39.88 -0.28 18.82
CA LYS A 72 -41.18 0.11 19.39
C LYS A 72 -41.86 1.22 18.60
N ALA A 73 -41.13 2.28 18.25
CA ALA A 73 -41.67 3.41 17.50
C ALA A 73 -42.09 2.99 16.08
N PHE A 74 -41.30 2.11 15.45
CA PHE A 74 -41.61 1.57 14.13
C PHE A 74 -42.85 0.68 14.15
N ASP A 75 -42.98 -0.22 15.12
CA ASP A 75 -44.17 -1.07 15.27
C ASP A 75 -45.45 -0.24 15.51
N LEU A 76 -45.33 0.84 16.29
CA LEU A 76 -46.44 1.75 16.58
C LEU A 76 -46.89 2.56 15.37
N CYS A 77 -46.00 2.86 14.41
CA CYS A 77 -46.36 3.68 13.25
C CYS A 77 -47.29 2.96 12.25
N LYS A 78 -47.32 1.62 12.27
CA LYS A 78 -48.18 0.77 11.41
C LYS A 78 -48.14 1.17 9.92
N GLY A 79 -46.94 1.46 9.41
CA GLY A 79 -46.70 1.85 8.01
C GLY A 79 -46.81 3.35 7.72
N LYS A 80 -47.14 4.21 8.70
CA LYS A 80 -47.10 5.67 8.55
C LYS A 80 -45.71 6.21 8.86
N TYR A 81 -44.78 6.02 7.92
CA TYR A 81 -43.36 6.29 8.14
C TYR A 81 -43.04 7.74 8.52
N LYS A 82 -43.82 8.72 8.02
CA LYS A 82 -43.64 10.12 8.41
C LYS A 82 -43.76 10.34 9.93
N THR A 83 -44.74 9.69 10.58
CA THR A 83 -44.91 9.79 12.03
C THR A 83 -43.74 9.20 12.80
N PHE A 84 -43.16 8.09 12.30
CA PHE A 84 -41.96 7.50 12.88
C PHE A 84 -40.75 8.45 12.78
N TYR A 85 -40.51 9.05 11.62
CA TYR A 85 -39.40 9.96 11.43
C TYR A 85 -39.54 11.25 12.25
N ASP A 86 -40.75 11.82 12.30
CA ASP A 86 -41.05 12.98 13.15
C ASP A 86 -40.79 12.67 14.63
N GLU A 87 -41.07 11.44 15.08
CA GLU A 87 -40.82 11.01 16.46
C GLU A 87 -39.32 10.93 16.78
N ILE A 88 -38.54 10.22 15.96
CA ILE A 88 -37.13 9.98 16.23
C ILE A 88 -36.27 11.23 16.00
N GLU A 89 -36.67 12.14 15.11
CA GLU A 89 -35.94 13.39 14.85
C GLU A 89 -35.84 14.29 16.09
N ASN A 90 -36.82 14.19 17.00
CA ASN A 90 -36.81 14.89 18.30
C ASN A 90 -35.68 14.45 19.24
N LEU A 91 -34.98 13.35 18.96
CA LEU A 91 -33.83 12.86 19.74
C LEU A 91 -32.53 13.62 19.42
N GLY A 92 -32.54 14.50 18.42
CA GLY A 92 -31.40 15.33 18.04
C GLY A 92 -30.40 14.63 17.12
N ARG A 93 -29.31 15.33 16.77
CA ARG A 93 -28.41 14.93 15.66
C ARG A 93 -27.76 13.55 15.79
N CYS A 94 -27.57 13.04 17.01
CA CYS A 94 -26.96 11.73 17.22
C CYS A 94 -27.84 10.58 16.70
N VAL A 95 -29.15 10.82 16.50
CA VAL A 95 -30.11 9.83 16.02
C VAL A 95 -29.70 9.24 14.67
N TYR A 96 -29.09 10.01 13.77
CA TYR A 96 -28.74 9.52 12.43
C TYR A 96 -27.74 8.36 12.48
N ARG A 97 -26.72 8.44 13.34
CA ARG A 97 -25.75 7.34 13.51
C ARG A 97 -26.43 6.11 14.12
N ARG A 98 -27.28 6.31 15.12
CA ARG A 98 -28.00 5.21 15.79
C ARG A 98 -28.99 4.54 14.82
N TYR A 99 -29.65 5.32 13.98
CA TYR A 99 -30.54 4.82 12.93
C TYR A 99 -29.77 4.02 11.87
N GLN A 100 -28.59 4.48 11.43
CA GLN A 100 -27.73 3.69 10.52
C GLN A 100 -27.34 2.34 11.12
N ILE A 101 -27.00 2.31 12.41
CA ILE A 101 -26.68 1.06 13.14
C ILE A 101 -27.91 0.15 13.20
N TRP A 102 -29.08 0.71 13.49
CA TRP A 102 -30.35 -0.02 13.52
C TRP A 102 -30.66 -0.67 12.17
N ILE A 103 -30.61 0.09 11.07
CA ILE A 103 -30.77 -0.45 9.70
C ILE A 103 -29.75 -1.56 9.43
N SER A 104 -28.48 -1.33 9.77
CA SER A 104 -27.41 -2.31 9.59
C SER A 104 -27.70 -3.63 10.34
N ASN A 105 -28.25 -3.55 11.56
CA ASN A 105 -28.62 -4.71 12.38
C ASN A 105 -29.85 -5.44 11.81
N LYS A 106 -30.83 -4.72 11.25
CA LYS A 106 -32.02 -5.34 10.63
C LYS A 106 -31.70 -6.16 9.38
N MET A 107 -30.55 -5.94 8.73
CA MET A 107 -30.06 -6.78 7.63
C MET A 107 -29.81 -8.24 8.03
N PHE A 108 -29.59 -8.52 9.32
CA PHE A 108 -29.22 -9.85 9.80
C PHE A 108 -30.37 -10.88 9.72
N ILE A 109 -31.64 -10.44 9.79
CA ILE A 109 -32.81 -11.33 9.85
C ILE A 109 -33.61 -11.25 8.54
N GLN A 110 -33.70 -12.38 7.82
CA GLN A 110 -34.35 -12.45 6.50
C GLN A 110 -35.79 -11.91 6.47
N VAL A 111 -36.61 -12.21 7.49
CA VAL A 111 -38.01 -11.74 7.58
C VAL A 111 -38.11 -10.21 7.63
N ASN A 112 -37.11 -9.55 8.22
CA ASN A 112 -37.04 -8.09 8.29
C ASN A 112 -36.46 -7.48 6.99
N ARG A 113 -35.83 -8.26 6.12
CA ARG A 113 -35.28 -7.75 4.86
C ARG A 113 -36.37 -7.48 3.84
N ASP A 114 -37.25 -8.46 3.61
CA ASP A 114 -38.15 -8.46 2.45
C ASP A 114 -39.29 -7.44 2.54
N LYS A 115 -39.88 -7.24 3.73
CA LYS A 115 -41.00 -6.27 3.90
C LYS A 115 -40.52 -4.90 4.37
N PHE A 116 -39.57 -4.88 5.28
CA PHE A 116 -39.20 -3.67 6.00
C PHE A 116 -38.19 -2.83 5.18
N LEU A 117 -37.09 -3.40 4.71
CA LEU A 117 -36.09 -2.63 3.95
C LEU A 117 -36.55 -2.24 2.54
N TYR A 118 -37.36 -3.09 1.88
CA TYR A 118 -37.96 -2.74 0.59
C TYR A 118 -38.77 -1.44 0.71
N SER A 119 -39.68 -1.39 1.68
CA SER A 119 -40.51 -0.20 1.91
C SER A 119 -39.67 1.03 2.29
N LEU A 120 -38.57 0.85 3.00
CA LEU A 120 -37.71 1.95 3.43
C LEU A 120 -36.78 2.49 2.34
N THR A 121 -36.51 1.69 1.31
CA THR A 121 -35.58 2.05 0.24
C THR A 121 -36.31 2.61 -0.97
N PHE A 122 -37.45 2.03 -1.32
CA PHE A 122 -38.17 2.32 -2.56
C PHE A 122 -39.44 3.15 -2.39
N SER A 123 -39.83 3.50 -1.15
CA SER A 123 -40.98 4.37 -0.93
C SER A 123 -40.65 5.85 -1.17
N ASP A 124 -41.50 6.53 -1.94
CA ASP A 124 -41.46 7.98 -2.15
C ASP A 124 -41.99 8.78 -0.96
N GLU A 125 -42.60 8.13 0.03
CA GLU A 125 -43.18 8.80 1.21
C GLU A 125 -42.13 9.18 2.27
N ILE A 126 -40.89 8.74 2.09
CA ILE A 126 -39.80 8.89 3.05
C ILE A 126 -39.01 10.17 2.74
N PRO A 127 -38.73 11.04 3.73
CA PRO A 127 -37.91 12.22 3.51
C PRO A 127 -36.52 11.85 2.99
N GLN A 128 -36.01 12.61 2.01
CA GLN A 128 -34.75 12.30 1.35
C GLN A 128 -33.54 12.21 2.30
N SER A 129 -33.53 12.99 3.39
CA SER A 129 -32.50 12.91 4.43
C SER A 129 -32.44 11.53 5.07
N TRP A 130 -33.59 10.96 5.39
CA TRP A 130 -33.76 9.64 6.00
C TRP A 130 -33.52 8.51 5.00
N LYS A 131 -33.98 8.66 3.75
CA LYS A 131 -33.65 7.73 2.66
C LYS A 131 -32.13 7.55 2.51
N ARG A 132 -31.38 8.66 2.51
CA ARG A 132 -29.92 8.63 2.52
C ARG A 132 -29.34 7.94 3.75
N GLN A 133 -29.91 8.13 4.95
CA GLN A 133 -29.43 7.42 6.14
C GLN A 133 -29.69 5.90 6.05
N THR A 134 -30.82 5.50 5.46
CA THR A 134 -31.13 4.09 5.19
C THR A 134 -30.09 3.49 4.25
N GLU A 135 -29.80 4.14 3.13
CA GLU A 135 -28.76 3.71 2.17
C GLU A 135 -27.39 3.57 2.85
N ILE A 136 -26.99 4.55 3.68
CA ILE A 136 -25.73 4.50 4.45
C ILE A 136 -25.73 3.31 5.42
N GLY A 137 -26.84 3.05 6.11
CA GLY A 137 -26.99 1.91 7.02
C GLY A 137 -26.86 0.57 6.29
N ILE A 138 -27.49 0.44 5.11
CA ILE A 138 -27.40 -0.76 4.27
C ILE A 138 -25.94 -1.02 3.87
N VAL A 139 -25.25 -0.04 3.29
CA VAL A 139 -23.90 -0.27 2.74
C VAL A 139 -22.82 -0.50 3.79
N LYS A 140 -23.03 0.01 5.01
CA LYS A 140 -22.15 -0.24 6.16
C LYS A 140 -22.34 -1.62 6.79
N SER A 141 -23.47 -2.28 6.52
CA SER A 141 -23.74 -3.58 7.08
C SER A 141 -22.79 -4.64 6.51
N ARG A 142 -22.39 -5.58 7.36
CA ARG A 142 -21.64 -6.79 6.97
C ARG A 142 -22.56 -7.91 6.45
N PHE A 143 -23.87 -7.68 6.44
CA PHE A 143 -24.88 -8.66 6.05
C PHE A 143 -25.74 -8.18 4.87
N CYS A 144 -25.26 -7.19 4.11
CA CYS A 144 -26.03 -6.61 3.00
C CYS A 144 -25.96 -7.43 1.70
N ASP A 145 -25.17 -8.50 1.64
CA ASP A 145 -24.96 -9.31 0.44
C ASP A 145 -26.28 -9.79 -0.18
N ASN A 146 -27.08 -10.49 0.63
CA ASN A 146 -28.39 -11.00 0.21
C ASN A 146 -29.35 -9.90 -0.25
N TYR A 147 -29.26 -8.70 0.34
CA TYR A 147 -30.12 -7.58 -0.05
C TYR A 147 -29.79 -7.10 -1.47
N PHE A 148 -28.51 -6.97 -1.80
CA PHE A 148 -28.11 -6.58 -3.15
C PHE A 148 -28.32 -7.70 -4.16
N GLU A 149 -28.24 -8.96 -3.75
CA GLU A 149 -28.60 -10.10 -4.60
C GLU A 149 -30.10 -10.12 -4.96
N GLU A 150 -30.98 -9.81 -4.00
CA GLU A 150 -32.43 -9.82 -4.21
C GLU A 150 -32.96 -8.56 -4.87
N GLN A 151 -32.44 -7.39 -4.48
CA GLN A 151 -32.98 -6.08 -4.87
C GLN A 151 -32.12 -5.37 -5.93
N GLY A 152 -31.05 -6.00 -6.41
CA GLY A 152 -30.11 -5.41 -7.36
C GLY A 152 -30.79 -4.89 -8.64
N SER A 153 -31.72 -5.67 -9.21
CA SER A 153 -32.46 -5.25 -10.40
C SER A 153 -33.35 -4.03 -10.15
N GLU A 154 -34.07 -3.99 -9.03
CA GLU A 154 -34.91 -2.86 -8.65
C GLU A 154 -34.09 -1.59 -8.42
N ILE A 155 -32.91 -1.70 -7.79
CA ILE A 155 -31.98 -0.58 -7.59
C ILE A 155 -31.55 0.04 -8.93
N LEU A 156 -31.38 -0.78 -9.97
CA LEU A 156 -31.05 -0.32 -11.32
C LEU A 156 -32.24 0.33 -12.00
N GLU A 157 -33.41 -0.31 -11.95
CA GLU A 157 -34.64 0.18 -12.57
C GLU A 157 -35.06 1.55 -12.01
N GLN A 158 -34.89 1.75 -10.70
CA GLN A 158 -35.19 3.01 -10.03
C GLN A 158 -34.05 4.05 -10.11
N GLY A 159 -32.93 3.75 -10.77
CA GLY A 159 -31.80 4.68 -10.93
C GLY A 159 -31.07 5.02 -9.62
N MET A 160 -31.22 4.21 -8.57
CA MET A 160 -30.67 4.47 -7.24
C MET A 160 -29.18 4.12 -7.12
N LEU A 161 -28.62 3.40 -8.10
CA LEU A 161 -27.24 2.92 -8.05
C LEU A 161 -26.21 4.05 -7.84
N PHE A 162 -26.45 5.22 -8.44
CA PHE A 162 -25.58 6.39 -8.29
C PHE A 162 -25.51 6.86 -6.82
N ASP A 163 -26.65 6.92 -6.13
CA ASP A 163 -26.71 7.33 -4.73
C ASP A 163 -26.00 6.32 -3.82
N PHE A 164 -26.14 5.02 -4.08
CA PHE A 164 -25.39 3.98 -3.39
C PHE A 164 -23.87 4.15 -3.55
N VAL A 165 -23.37 4.33 -4.77
CA VAL A 165 -21.94 4.56 -5.04
C VAL A 165 -21.45 5.80 -4.28
N LYS A 166 -22.18 6.91 -4.37
CA LYS A 166 -21.84 8.17 -3.70
C LYS A 166 -21.80 8.02 -2.18
N ASN A 167 -22.79 7.33 -1.60
CA ASN A 167 -22.86 7.11 -0.17
C ASN A 167 -21.74 6.19 0.32
N ILE A 168 -21.38 5.15 -0.44
CA ILE A 168 -20.24 4.28 -0.12
C ILE A 168 -18.93 5.10 -0.11
N ASN A 169 -18.70 5.88 -1.17
CA ASN A 169 -17.49 6.68 -1.33
C ASN A 169 -17.34 7.78 -0.26
N LEU A 170 -18.42 8.17 0.43
CA LEU A 170 -18.40 9.24 1.43
C LEU A 170 -18.49 8.73 2.88
N PHE A 171 -19.27 7.68 3.13
CA PHE A 171 -19.67 7.33 4.50
C PHE A 171 -19.29 5.91 4.93
N ALA A 172 -19.00 4.99 4.01
CA ALA A 172 -18.69 3.60 4.35
C ALA A 172 -17.21 3.43 4.75
N PHE A 173 -16.81 4.18 5.79
CA PHE A 173 -15.47 4.17 6.39
C PHE A 173 -15.55 4.19 7.92
N GLU A 174 -14.52 3.65 8.55
CA GLU A 174 -14.24 3.74 9.98
C GLU A 174 -12.89 4.44 10.19
N GLY A 175 -12.85 5.35 11.17
CA GLY A 175 -11.64 6.09 11.51
C GLY A 175 -10.85 5.41 12.60
N GLU A 176 -9.59 5.12 12.33
CA GLU A 176 -8.62 4.61 13.29
C GLU A 176 -7.54 5.66 13.55
N LEU A 177 -7.20 5.91 14.81
CA LEU A 177 -6.11 6.81 15.18
C LEU A 177 -4.80 6.03 15.28
N LEU A 178 -3.89 6.28 14.33
CA LEU A 178 -2.56 5.71 14.32
C LEU A 178 -1.61 6.58 15.16
N HIS A 179 -1.08 5.98 16.23
CA HIS A 179 -0.03 6.58 17.04
C HIS A 179 1.34 6.20 16.47
N ILE A 180 1.84 7.00 15.53
CA ILE A 180 3.20 6.86 15.02
C ILE A 180 4.15 7.50 16.05
N ARG A 181 5.14 6.73 16.54
CA ARG A 181 6.13 7.27 17.49
C ARG A 181 6.85 8.45 16.83
N GLN A 182 6.85 9.60 17.51
CA GLN A 182 7.47 10.88 17.10
C GLN A 182 6.66 11.76 16.12
N GLU A 183 5.43 11.40 15.76
CA GLU A 183 4.53 12.27 14.97
C GLU A 183 3.18 12.48 15.67
N SER A 184 2.45 13.52 15.22
CA SER A 184 1.06 13.73 15.62
C SER A 184 0.19 12.52 15.23
N PRO A 185 -0.82 12.15 16.05
CA PRO A 185 -1.74 11.05 15.71
C PRO A 185 -2.35 11.27 14.33
N GLN A 186 -2.19 10.29 13.44
CA GLN A 186 -2.77 10.33 12.10
C GLN A 186 -4.09 9.57 12.07
N MET A 187 -5.12 10.10 11.41
CA MET A 187 -6.39 9.41 11.22
C MET A 187 -6.34 8.58 9.93
N LYS A 188 -6.42 7.26 10.05
CA LYS A 188 -6.60 6.34 8.93
C LYS A 188 -8.08 6.06 8.76
N LEU A 189 -8.60 6.24 7.54
CA LEU A 189 -9.95 5.83 7.18
C LEU A 189 -9.89 4.46 6.51
N SER A 190 -10.46 3.46 7.16
CA SER A 190 -10.54 2.09 6.65
C SER A 190 -11.94 1.85 6.09
N PRO A 191 -12.08 1.38 4.83
CA PRO A 191 -13.40 1.12 4.27
C PRO A 191 -14.10 -0.04 5.01
N ILE A 192 -15.39 0.10 5.30
CA ILE A 192 -16.19 -0.87 6.08
C ILE A 192 -17.43 -1.35 5.32
N GLY A 193 -18.03 -2.43 5.82
CA GLY A 193 -19.27 -3.02 5.30
C GLY A 193 -19.07 -3.81 4.01
N ASN A 194 -20.09 -4.60 3.65
CA ASN A 194 -20.07 -5.40 2.42
C ASN A 194 -20.71 -4.68 1.23
N GLY A 195 -21.23 -3.46 1.40
CA GLY A 195 -21.89 -2.73 0.32
C GLY A 195 -20.96 -2.46 -0.87
N ARG A 196 -19.69 -2.16 -0.60
CA ARG A 196 -18.68 -1.91 -1.65
C ARG A 196 -18.45 -3.14 -2.54
N PRO A 197 -18.13 -4.34 -2.00
CA PRO A 197 -18.12 -5.57 -2.78
C PRO A 197 -19.40 -5.81 -3.61
N CYS A 198 -20.58 -5.64 -3.01
CA CYS A 198 -21.85 -5.87 -3.70
C CYS A 198 -22.05 -4.93 -4.89
N ILE A 199 -21.73 -3.64 -4.70
CA ILE A 199 -21.86 -2.65 -5.77
C ILE A 199 -20.81 -2.89 -6.87
N ILE A 200 -19.58 -3.27 -6.54
CA ILE A 200 -18.57 -3.66 -7.55
C ILE A 200 -19.09 -4.81 -8.41
N ARG A 201 -19.65 -5.85 -7.79
CA ARG A 201 -20.25 -7.00 -8.48
C ARG A 201 -21.39 -6.57 -9.41
N LEU A 202 -22.30 -5.72 -8.91
CA LEU A 202 -23.45 -5.23 -9.67
C LEU A 202 -23.01 -4.37 -10.87
N LEU A 203 -22.08 -3.44 -10.67
CA LEU A 203 -21.50 -2.59 -11.72
C LEU A 203 -20.89 -3.43 -12.84
N LYS A 204 -20.15 -4.48 -12.47
CA LYS A 204 -19.54 -5.40 -13.43
C LYS A 204 -20.61 -6.18 -14.17
N ASN A 205 -21.47 -6.91 -13.48
CA ASN A 205 -22.44 -7.84 -14.07
C ASN A 205 -23.33 -7.17 -15.12
N GLU A 206 -23.73 -5.93 -14.86
CA GLU A 206 -24.64 -5.14 -15.70
C GLU A 206 -23.90 -4.20 -16.67
N GLU A 207 -22.58 -4.28 -16.71
CA GLU A 207 -21.67 -3.46 -17.51
C GLU A 207 -21.93 -1.95 -17.42
N ILE A 208 -22.37 -1.47 -16.25
CA ILE A 208 -22.75 -0.06 -16.03
C ILE A 208 -21.56 0.88 -16.25
N TYR A 209 -20.35 0.41 -15.91
CA TYR A 209 -19.10 1.16 -16.07
C TYR A 209 -18.78 1.53 -17.53
N LYS A 210 -19.40 0.85 -18.52
CA LYS A 210 -19.31 1.16 -19.96
C LYS A 210 -20.38 2.14 -20.46
N LYS A 211 -21.44 2.36 -19.68
CA LYS A 211 -22.65 3.09 -20.10
C LYS A 211 -22.62 4.59 -19.74
N ASN A 212 -21.56 5.08 -19.09
CA ASN A 212 -21.41 6.46 -18.63
C ASN A 212 -22.57 6.98 -17.74
N ILE A 213 -23.30 6.09 -17.08
CA ILE A 213 -24.39 6.43 -16.15
C ILE A 213 -23.84 7.02 -14.84
N ILE A 214 -22.70 6.49 -14.39
CA ILE A 214 -22.01 6.91 -13.18
C ILE A 214 -20.66 7.48 -13.60
N GLY A 215 -20.22 8.55 -12.93
CA GLY A 215 -18.93 9.17 -13.20
C GLY A 215 -17.78 8.17 -13.04
N ARG A 216 -16.83 8.20 -13.97
CA ARG A 216 -15.61 7.37 -13.93
C ARG A 216 -14.91 7.47 -12.57
N ASP A 217 -14.73 8.69 -12.06
CA ASP A 217 -14.01 8.95 -10.80
C ASP A 217 -14.68 8.27 -9.60
N ASP A 218 -16.01 8.17 -9.60
CA ASP A 218 -16.76 7.49 -8.54
C ASP A 218 -16.51 5.98 -8.54
N ILE A 219 -16.48 5.36 -9.73
CA ILE A 219 -16.20 3.92 -9.89
C ILE A 219 -14.72 3.63 -9.61
N VAL A 220 -13.80 4.46 -10.09
CA VAL A 220 -12.37 4.33 -9.83
C VAL A 220 -12.10 4.43 -8.34
N LYS A 221 -12.70 5.42 -7.65
CA LYS A 221 -12.57 5.54 -6.19
C LYS A 221 -13.12 4.32 -5.47
N LEU A 222 -14.28 3.81 -5.88
CA LEU A 222 -14.88 2.61 -5.29
C LEU A 222 -13.92 1.40 -5.35
N CYS A 223 -13.32 1.17 -6.53
CA CYS A 223 -12.40 0.06 -6.76
C CYS A 223 -11.04 0.28 -6.06
N LEU A 224 -10.52 1.51 -6.06
CA LEU A 224 -9.28 1.84 -5.39
C LEU A 224 -9.38 1.71 -3.87
N ASP A 225 -10.48 2.17 -3.28
CA ASP A 225 -10.73 2.01 -1.85
C ASP A 225 -10.90 0.53 -1.49
N TYR A 226 -11.53 -0.28 -2.36
CA TYR A 226 -11.57 -1.73 -2.21
C TYR A 226 -10.17 -2.36 -2.27
N ALA A 227 -9.34 -1.96 -3.22
CA ALA A 227 -7.97 -2.47 -3.38
C ALA A 227 -7.09 -2.21 -2.14
N LYS A 228 -7.36 -1.12 -1.42
CA LYS A 228 -6.67 -0.72 -0.18
C LYS A 228 -7.12 -1.51 1.05
N GLN A 229 -8.19 -2.31 0.99
CA GLN A 229 -8.60 -3.18 2.09
C GLN A 229 -7.62 -4.36 2.25
N GLU A 230 -7.46 -4.84 3.48
CA GLU A 230 -6.61 -6.00 3.78
C GLU A 230 -7.28 -7.29 3.29
N ASP A 231 -8.54 -7.49 3.68
CA ASP A 231 -9.34 -8.66 3.28
C ASP A 231 -10.04 -8.43 1.94
N LYS A 232 -9.54 -9.10 0.90
CA LYS A 232 -10.12 -9.05 -0.45
C LYS A 232 -10.63 -10.42 -0.88
N VAL A 233 -11.81 -10.44 -1.48
CA VAL A 233 -12.41 -11.64 -2.09
C VAL A 233 -11.96 -11.68 -3.54
N ALA A 234 -11.26 -12.74 -3.94
CA ALA A 234 -10.64 -12.86 -5.27
C ALA A 234 -11.62 -12.59 -6.43
N VAL A 235 -12.86 -13.08 -6.33
CA VAL A 235 -13.86 -12.86 -7.38
C VAL A 235 -14.23 -11.37 -7.49
N ILE A 236 -14.30 -10.63 -6.38
CA ILE A 236 -14.66 -9.20 -6.37
C ILE A 236 -13.47 -8.36 -6.82
N ALA A 237 -12.25 -8.74 -6.41
CA ALA A 237 -11.03 -8.13 -6.90
C ALA A 237 -10.89 -8.28 -8.42
N SER A 238 -11.23 -9.45 -8.99
CA SER A 238 -11.25 -9.66 -10.44
C SER A 238 -12.27 -8.76 -11.16
N ASP A 239 -13.48 -8.59 -10.59
CA ASP A 239 -14.46 -7.65 -11.15
C ASP A 239 -13.96 -6.20 -11.13
N ALA A 240 -13.34 -5.79 -10.01
CA ALA A 240 -12.76 -4.46 -9.88
C ALA A 240 -11.62 -4.26 -10.89
N CYS A 241 -10.73 -5.25 -11.04
CA CYS A 241 -9.66 -5.25 -12.04
C CYS A 241 -10.23 -5.09 -13.45
N ALA A 242 -11.23 -5.88 -13.84
CA ALA A 242 -11.83 -5.80 -15.18
C ALA A 242 -12.36 -4.39 -15.52
N MET A 243 -12.94 -3.68 -14.55
CA MET A 243 -13.38 -2.29 -14.74
C MET A 243 -12.19 -1.33 -14.87
N MET A 244 -11.14 -1.51 -14.07
CA MET A 244 -9.94 -0.68 -14.15
C MET A 244 -9.17 -0.91 -15.46
N GLU A 245 -9.05 -2.16 -15.92
CA GLU A 245 -8.47 -2.55 -17.20
C GLU A 245 -9.18 -1.82 -18.35
N TYR A 246 -10.51 -1.84 -18.37
CA TYR A 246 -11.32 -1.13 -19.36
C TYR A 246 -11.01 0.38 -19.37
N TYR A 247 -10.96 1.04 -18.20
CA TYR A 247 -10.68 2.47 -18.15
C TYR A 247 -9.26 2.82 -18.57
N VAL A 248 -8.27 1.96 -18.25
CA VAL A 248 -6.90 2.14 -18.74
C VAL A 248 -6.88 2.02 -20.26
N GLU A 249 -7.42 0.95 -20.83
CA GLU A 249 -7.45 0.73 -22.29
C GLU A 249 -8.18 1.86 -23.03
N TYR A 250 -9.33 2.29 -22.52
CA TYR A 250 -10.11 3.39 -23.08
C TYR A 250 -9.30 4.70 -23.09
N SER A 251 -8.66 5.05 -21.97
CA SER A 251 -7.82 6.27 -21.87
C SER A 251 -6.59 6.18 -22.77
N LEU A 252 -6.01 4.99 -22.91
CA LEU A 252 -4.87 4.77 -23.80
C LEU A 252 -5.27 4.94 -25.27
N GLN A 253 -6.49 4.57 -25.66
CA GLN A 253 -7.01 4.78 -27.02
C GLN A 253 -7.36 6.25 -27.29
N GLU A 254 -8.03 6.94 -26.36
CA GLU A 254 -8.37 8.36 -26.52
C GLU A 254 -7.12 9.24 -26.62
N SER A 255 -6.10 8.96 -25.81
CA SER A 255 -4.82 9.70 -25.86
C SER A 255 -4.03 9.50 -27.16
N GLU A 256 -4.37 8.51 -28.00
CA GLU A 256 -3.82 8.45 -29.36
C GLU A 256 -4.34 9.62 -30.22
N GLN A 257 -5.58 10.06 -29.97
CA GLN A 257 -6.27 11.12 -30.70
C GLN A 257 -5.99 12.52 -30.13
N GLU A 258 -5.82 12.66 -28.81
CA GLU A 258 -5.57 13.94 -28.13
C GLU A 258 -4.10 14.15 -27.66
N ASN A 259 -3.84 15.27 -26.97
CA ASN A 259 -2.52 15.63 -26.42
C ASN A 259 -2.12 14.69 -25.27
N TYR A 260 -0.96 14.02 -25.38
CA TYR A 260 -0.52 12.95 -24.47
C TYR A 260 -0.03 13.39 -23.08
N TYR A 261 0.15 14.69 -22.82
CA TYR A 261 0.89 15.24 -21.66
C TYR A 261 0.24 15.00 -20.27
N LYS A 262 -0.81 14.17 -20.16
CA LYS A 262 -1.54 13.90 -18.90
C LYS A 262 -2.00 12.46 -18.71
N ILE A 263 -1.53 11.52 -19.53
CA ILE A 263 -2.02 10.14 -19.48
C ILE A 263 -1.85 9.50 -18.09
N ILE A 264 -0.74 9.77 -17.40
CA ILE A 264 -0.51 9.29 -16.03
C ILE A 264 -1.55 9.83 -15.06
N ASP A 265 -1.90 11.11 -15.15
CA ASP A 265 -2.91 11.69 -14.27
C ASP A 265 -4.27 11.01 -14.47
N GLU A 266 -4.59 10.58 -15.69
CA GLU A 266 -5.84 9.89 -16.04
C GLU A 266 -5.85 8.42 -15.57
N ILE A 267 -4.75 7.69 -15.72
CA ILE A 267 -4.74 6.23 -15.49
C ILE A 267 -4.13 5.82 -14.15
N SER A 268 -3.39 6.69 -13.47
CA SER A 268 -2.64 6.36 -12.24
C SER A 268 -3.50 5.73 -11.15
N SER A 269 -4.70 6.25 -10.91
CA SER A 269 -5.62 5.69 -9.91
C SER A 269 -6.12 4.29 -10.29
N CYS A 270 -6.31 4.04 -11.59
CA CYS A 270 -6.69 2.71 -12.10
C CYS A 270 -5.52 1.73 -11.98
N LEU A 271 -4.32 2.15 -12.36
CA LEU A 271 -3.10 1.34 -12.23
C LEU A 271 -2.77 1.05 -10.77
N GLU A 272 -2.97 2.01 -9.86
CA GLU A 272 -2.79 1.77 -8.42
C GLU A 272 -3.71 0.66 -7.93
N ALA A 273 -4.99 0.68 -8.30
CA ALA A 273 -5.93 -0.38 -7.95
C ALA A 273 -5.49 -1.73 -8.53
N LEU A 274 -5.10 -1.78 -9.80
CA LEU A 274 -4.62 -2.99 -10.48
C LEU A 274 -3.36 -3.56 -9.80
N TYR A 275 -2.37 -2.72 -9.48
CA TYR A 275 -1.11 -3.18 -8.89
C TYR A 275 -1.28 -3.68 -7.45
N ARG A 276 -2.23 -3.13 -6.70
CA ARG A 276 -2.60 -3.62 -5.36
C ARG A 276 -3.37 -4.94 -5.40
N MET A 277 -3.92 -5.32 -6.55
CA MET A 277 -4.68 -6.55 -6.79
C MET A 277 -4.09 -7.36 -7.94
N ALA A 278 -2.76 -7.32 -8.11
CA ALA A 278 -2.08 -7.89 -9.27
C ALA A 278 -2.33 -9.39 -9.45
N ASP A 279 -2.56 -10.13 -8.36
CA ASP A 279 -2.89 -11.55 -8.38
C ASP A 279 -4.19 -11.85 -9.17
N ASN A 280 -5.06 -10.85 -9.34
CA ASN A 280 -6.33 -10.96 -10.06
C ASN A 280 -6.30 -10.40 -11.49
N SER A 281 -5.19 -9.78 -11.91
CA SER A 281 -5.01 -9.19 -13.24
C SER A 281 -3.65 -9.53 -13.87
N GLU A 282 -3.02 -10.63 -13.42
CA GLU A 282 -1.66 -11.02 -13.81
C GLU A 282 -1.50 -11.13 -15.33
N GLU A 283 -2.42 -11.82 -16.02
CA GLU A 283 -2.35 -12.02 -17.48
C GLU A 283 -2.44 -10.69 -18.23
N TRP A 284 -3.35 -9.81 -17.80
CA TRP A 284 -3.51 -8.49 -18.39
C TRP A 284 -2.27 -7.63 -18.15
N LEU A 285 -1.75 -7.61 -16.92
CA LEU A 285 -0.54 -6.85 -16.56
C LEU A 285 0.69 -7.30 -17.36
N LYS A 286 0.88 -8.62 -17.57
CA LYS A 286 1.95 -9.13 -18.44
C LYS A 286 1.82 -8.62 -19.87
N LYS A 287 0.62 -8.69 -20.45
CA LYS A 287 0.35 -8.17 -21.81
C LYS A 287 0.56 -6.66 -21.87
N PHE A 288 0.12 -5.94 -20.84
CA PHE A 288 0.27 -4.50 -20.73
C PHE A 288 1.74 -4.09 -20.68
N PHE A 289 2.55 -4.69 -19.80
CA PHE A 289 3.98 -4.41 -19.68
C PHE A 289 4.75 -4.75 -20.96
N ASN A 290 4.44 -5.87 -21.61
CA ASN A 290 5.04 -6.20 -22.90
C ASN A 290 4.69 -5.17 -23.99
N THR A 291 3.45 -4.66 -23.99
CA THR A 291 3.04 -3.59 -24.91
C THR A 291 3.81 -2.30 -24.63
N LEU A 292 3.98 -1.90 -23.36
CA LEU A 292 4.78 -0.72 -23.00
C LEU A 292 6.23 -0.85 -23.46
N ILE A 293 6.87 -2.00 -23.21
CA ILE A 293 8.25 -2.26 -23.64
C ILE A 293 8.35 -2.20 -25.17
N ASN A 294 7.43 -2.84 -25.90
CA ASN A 294 7.44 -2.83 -27.36
C ASN A 294 7.22 -1.42 -27.94
N ASN A 295 6.31 -0.64 -27.35
CA ASN A 295 6.05 0.74 -27.76
C ASN A 295 7.21 1.67 -27.42
N TYR A 296 7.96 1.40 -26.35
CA TYR A 296 9.17 2.13 -26.01
C TYR A 296 10.30 1.85 -27.01
N ILE A 297 10.52 0.59 -27.38
CA ILE A 297 11.62 0.20 -28.27
C ILE A 297 11.32 0.50 -29.74
N ASN A 298 10.10 0.20 -30.21
CA ASN A 298 9.74 0.20 -31.63
C ASN A 298 8.67 1.25 -31.99
N GLY A 299 8.09 1.93 -31.01
CA GLY A 299 7.00 2.87 -31.25
C GLY A 299 7.46 4.20 -31.81
N ASN A 300 6.49 5.01 -32.25
CA ASN A 300 6.75 6.41 -32.61
C ASN A 300 7.11 7.24 -31.35
N ARG A 301 7.67 8.44 -31.55
CA ARG A 301 8.10 9.32 -30.45
C ARG A 301 7.03 9.58 -29.39
N LYS A 302 5.75 9.68 -29.78
CA LYS A 302 4.61 9.87 -28.86
C LYS A 302 4.39 8.62 -28.00
N SER A 303 4.38 7.45 -28.62
CA SER A 303 4.17 6.16 -27.96
C SER A 303 5.34 5.78 -27.05
N MET A 304 6.56 6.13 -27.47
CA MET A 304 7.78 5.95 -26.69
C MET A 304 7.69 6.74 -25.37
N ARG A 305 7.47 8.06 -25.44
CA ARG A 305 7.36 8.93 -24.24
C ARG A 305 6.24 8.50 -23.31
N LYS A 306 5.07 8.18 -23.87
CA LYS A 306 3.93 7.68 -23.09
C LYS A 306 4.27 6.39 -22.34
N SER A 307 4.94 5.46 -23.01
CA SER A 307 5.32 4.19 -22.39
C SER A 307 6.41 4.38 -21.34
N GLU A 308 7.35 5.29 -21.59
CA GLU A 308 8.38 5.70 -20.65
C GLU A 308 7.77 6.23 -19.34
N ASP A 309 6.88 7.23 -19.43
CA ASP A 309 6.21 7.82 -18.25
C ASP A 309 5.47 6.76 -17.42
N ILE A 310 4.79 5.82 -18.08
CA ILE A 310 4.06 4.72 -17.42
C ILE A 310 5.02 3.75 -16.76
N MET A 311 6.10 3.36 -17.43
CA MET A 311 7.10 2.44 -16.87
C MET A 311 7.82 3.06 -15.67
N GLU A 312 8.18 4.35 -15.73
CA GLU A 312 8.77 5.05 -14.58
C GLU A 312 7.79 5.12 -13.40
N TRP A 313 6.53 5.47 -13.67
CA TRP A 313 5.48 5.48 -12.65
C TRP A 313 5.27 4.08 -12.06
N THR A 314 5.38 3.02 -12.87
CA THR A 314 5.24 1.62 -12.46
C THR A 314 6.32 1.23 -11.45
N LEU A 315 7.59 1.52 -11.72
CA LEU A 315 8.69 1.21 -10.80
C LEU A 315 8.58 2.01 -9.49
N LYS A 316 8.13 3.26 -9.56
CA LYS A 316 7.90 4.09 -8.37
C LYS A 316 6.76 3.57 -7.49
N ASN A 317 5.77 2.91 -8.09
CA ASN A 317 4.58 2.37 -7.43
C ASN A 317 4.54 0.83 -7.45
N ALA A 318 5.70 0.19 -7.32
CA ALA A 318 5.83 -1.26 -7.32
C ALA A 318 5.28 -1.88 -6.01
N TYR A 319 3.95 -1.96 -5.89
CA TYR A 319 3.27 -2.47 -4.70
C TYR A 319 3.60 -3.94 -4.39
N PRO A 320 3.47 -4.38 -3.12
CA PRO A 320 3.79 -5.75 -2.71
C PRO A 320 3.17 -6.87 -3.54
N ALA A 321 1.87 -6.78 -3.85
CA ALA A 321 1.17 -7.77 -4.67
C ALA A 321 1.79 -7.87 -6.07
N LEU A 322 2.02 -6.72 -6.71
CA LEU A 322 2.66 -6.64 -8.02
C LEU A 322 4.04 -7.29 -8.05
N VAL A 323 4.90 -7.00 -7.06
CA VAL A 323 6.26 -7.55 -7.00
C VAL A 323 6.26 -9.04 -6.70
N THR A 324 5.30 -9.52 -5.90
CA THR A 324 5.18 -10.94 -5.59
C THR A 324 4.85 -11.77 -6.83
N GLY A 325 3.91 -11.31 -7.65
CA GLY A 325 3.48 -12.02 -8.87
C GLY A 325 4.34 -11.75 -10.12
N LEU A 326 4.86 -10.53 -10.29
CA LEU A 326 5.42 -10.02 -11.56
C LEU A 326 6.84 -9.45 -11.43
N ALA A 327 7.65 -9.95 -10.49
CA ALA A 327 9.03 -9.47 -10.30
C ALA A 327 9.87 -9.53 -11.59
N SER A 328 9.75 -10.60 -12.38
CA SER A 328 10.57 -10.78 -13.60
C SER A 328 10.22 -9.76 -14.67
N GLU A 329 8.94 -9.44 -14.82
CA GLU A 329 8.43 -8.44 -15.73
C GLU A 329 8.87 -7.03 -15.30
N LEU A 330 8.81 -6.73 -14.00
CA LEU A 330 9.30 -5.46 -13.45
C LEU A 330 10.82 -5.30 -13.62
N CYS A 331 11.59 -6.38 -13.40
CA CYS A 331 13.03 -6.40 -13.71
C CYS A 331 13.30 -6.14 -15.19
N SER A 332 12.44 -6.65 -16.09
CA SER A 332 12.56 -6.40 -17.53
C SER A 332 12.29 -4.93 -17.86
N ILE A 333 11.27 -4.32 -17.24
CA ILE A 333 11.01 -2.87 -17.36
C ILE A 333 12.22 -2.06 -16.87
N ALA A 334 12.77 -2.42 -15.71
CA ALA A 334 13.94 -1.77 -15.14
C ALA A 334 15.16 -1.87 -16.05
N ASP A 335 15.43 -3.05 -16.63
CA ASP A 335 16.52 -3.23 -17.60
C ASP A 335 16.34 -2.37 -18.85
N ILE A 336 15.12 -2.30 -19.39
CA ILE A 336 14.82 -1.48 -20.57
C ILE A 336 14.96 0.02 -20.29
N LEU A 337 14.53 0.47 -19.11
CA LEU A 337 14.64 1.87 -18.73
C LEU A 337 16.07 2.28 -18.38
N TRP A 338 16.84 1.44 -17.69
CA TRP A 338 18.11 1.84 -17.09
C TRP A 338 19.35 1.44 -17.88
N LEU A 339 19.27 0.40 -18.71
CA LEU A 339 20.38 -0.02 -19.55
C LEU A 339 20.24 0.59 -20.93
N ARG A 340 21.38 0.96 -21.52
CA ARG A 340 21.39 1.55 -22.85
C ARG A 340 20.82 0.61 -23.91
N GLY A 341 19.85 1.10 -24.67
CA GLY A 341 19.20 0.40 -25.78
C GLY A 341 19.74 0.81 -27.16
N LYS A 342 19.16 0.25 -28.24
CA LYS A 342 19.45 0.70 -29.63
C LYS A 342 18.97 2.13 -29.90
N VAL A 343 17.89 2.55 -29.25
CA VAL A 343 17.27 3.88 -29.42
C VAL A 343 18.24 5.00 -29.01
N ASP A 344 19.00 4.79 -27.93
CA ASP A 344 20.04 5.70 -27.44
C ASP A 344 21.27 5.81 -28.37
N ALA A 345 21.35 5.00 -29.42
CA ALA A 345 22.42 5.11 -30.42
C ALA A 345 22.02 6.04 -31.59
N GLU A 346 20.72 6.16 -31.90
CA GLU A 346 20.24 6.89 -33.08
C GLU A 346 19.88 8.37 -32.79
N GLU A 347 19.29 8.72 -31.64
CA GLU A 347 19.03 10.14 -31.29
C GLU A 347 20.32 10.94 -30.98
N PHE A 348 21.43 10.26 -30.72
CA PHE A 348 22.68 10.85 -30.19
C PHE A 348 23.66 11.38 -31.24
N ASP A 349 23.39 11.25 -32.54
CA ASP A 349 24.32 11.71 -33.59
C ASP A 349 24.32 13.25 -33.77
N PHE A 350 23.32 13.98 -33.25
CA PHE A 350 23.17 15.42 -33.52
C PHE A 350 23.57 16.40 -32.40
N TYR A 351 23.51 16.02 -31.11
CA TYR A 351 23.85 16.92 -29.99
C TYR A 351 24.86 16.28 -29.02
N ARG A 352 26.16 16.47 -29.32
CA ARG A 352 27.30 16.07 -28.48
C ARG A 352 27.44 16.91 -27.20
N ALA A 353 26.45 16.89 -26.30
CA ALA A 353 26.54 17.64 -25.04
C ALA A 353 27.00 16.79 -23.83
N ASP A 354 26.78 15.47 -23.80
CA ASP A 354 26.95 14.68 -22.56
C ASP A 354 28.00 13.56 -22.58
N ARG A 355 29.08 13.72 -23.37
CA ARG A 355 30.27 12.84 -23.26
C ARG A 355 31.01 12.90 -21.91
N LEU A 356 30.50 13.65 -20.93
CA LEU A 356 31.09 13.83 -19.61
C LEU A 356 30.29 13.12 -18.50
N SER A 357 29.14 12.52 -18.82
CA SER A 357 28.35 11.84 -17.79
C SER A 357 28.87 10.44 -17.53
N LYS A 358 29.14 10.16 -16.25
CA LYS A 358 29.69 8.89 -15.78
C LYS A 358 28.75 7.71 -16.02
N GLY A 359 27.46 7.91 -16.26
CA GLY A 359 26.51 6.82 -16.49
C GLY A 359 26.76 6.09 -17.80
N PHE A 360 27.00 6.84 -18.88
CA PHE A 360 27.31 6.28 -20.19
C PHE A 360 28.50 5.33 -20.21
N GLU A 361 29.54 5.60 -19.42
CA GLU A 361 30.71 4.73 -19.30
C GLU A 361 30.32 3.32 -18.83
N TYR A 362 29.27 3.20 -18.01
CA TYR A 362 28.73 1.94 -17.48
C TYR A 362 27.64 1.31 -18.35
N GLY A 363 27.36 1.86 -19.54
CA GLY A 363 26.26 1.39 -20.40
C GLY A 363 24.87 1.69 -19.86
N LEU A 364 24.75 2.70 -19.00
CA LEU A 364 23.47 3.17 -18.50
C LEU A 364 22.80 4.10 -19.53
N SER A 365 21.47 4.09 -19.54
CA SER A 365 20.66 5.01 -20.35
C SER A 365 20.64 6.41 -19.73
N GLU A 366 20.14 7.39 -20.47
CA GLU A 366 19.91 8.74 -19.94
C GLU A 366 18.99 8.72 -18.70
N LYS A 367 17.99 7.83 -18.67
CA LYS A 367 17.03 7.72 -17.56
C LYS A 367 17.70 7.25 -16.27
N ALA A 368 18.68 6.35 -16.38
CA ALA A 368 19.49 5.96 -15.23
C ALA A 368 20.38 7.09 -14.71
N GLU A 369 20.73 8.09 -15.53
CA GLU A 369 21.45 9.28 -15.06
C GLU A 369 20.53 10.24 -14.30
N HIS A 370 19.27 10.36 -14.75
CA HIS A 370 18.22 11.12 -14.06
C HIS A 370 17.65 10.42 -12.82
N TYR A 371 18.16 9.24 -12.46
CA TYR A 371 17.71 8.46 -11.31
C TYR A 371 17.63 9.28 -10.02
N ASN A 372 18.61 10.16 -9.76
CA ASN A 372 18.64 11.02 -8.56
C ASN A 372 17.53 12.08 -8.52
N TYR A 373 16.97 12.46 -9.67
CA TYR A 373 15.83 13.37 -9.73
C TYR A 373 14.53 12.64 -9.39
N LEU A 374 14.42 11.38 -9.80
CA LEU A 374 13.26 10.52 -9.55
C LEU A 374 13.23 10.00 -8.11
N TYR A 375 14.39 9.62 -7.58
CA TYR A 375 14.58 9.08 -6.23
C TYR A 375 15.60 9.94 -5.48
N ARG A 376 15.12 10.83 -4.61
CA ARG A 376 15.99 11.76 -3.87
C ARG A 376 16.77 11.05 -2.76
N THR A 377 16.21 9.95 -2.25
CA THR A 377 16.85 9.10 -1.26
C THR A 377 16.68 7.64 -1.64
N VAL A 378 17.62 6.81 -1.20
CA VAL A 378 17.58 5.35 -1.41
C VAL A 378 16.31 4.68 -0.85
N TYR A 379 15.63 5.34 0.10
CA TYR A 379 14.38 4.85 0.70
C TYR A 379 13.14 5.11 -0.15
N GLU A 380 13.22 5.98 -1.17
CA GLU A 380 12.09 6.31 -2.05
C GLU A 380 11.88 5.27 -3.16
N ASN A 381 12.87 4.41 -3.42
CA ASN A 381 12.77 3.40 -4.47
C ASN A 381 11.99 2.16 -3.99
N ALA A 382 10.67 2.24 -4.10
CA ALA A 382 9.75 1.17 -3.69
C ALA A 382 10.03 -0.15 -4.42
N PHE A 383 10.41 -0.10 -5.70
CA PHE A 383 10.74 -1.30 -6.48
C PHE A 383 11.92 -2.08 -5.89
N LEU A 384 13.07 -1.45 -5.67
CA LEU A 384 14.24 -2.16 -5.13
C LEU A 384 13.96 -2.77 -3.75
N TRP A 385 13.31 -2.00 -2.87
CA TRP A 385 12.99 -2.48 -1.53
C TRP A 385 12.01 -3.66 -1.55
N ASN A 386 10.92 -3.55 -2.31
CA ASN A 386 9.93 -4.62 -2.39
C ASN A 386 10.50 -5.84 -3.13
N LEU A 387 11.30 -5.65 -4.17
CA LEU A 387 11.93 -6.73 -4.93
C LEU A 387 12.82 -7.58 -4.03
N PHE A 388 13.73 -6.96 -3.29
CA PHE A 388 14.68 -7.70 -2.46
C PHE A 388 14.05 -8.27 -1.19
N ARG A 389 12.98 -7.67 -0.67
CA ARG A 389 12.31 -8.15 0.56
C ARG A 389 11.22 -9.19 0.31
N LEU A 390 10.45 -9.06 -0.77
CA LEU A 390 9.29 -9.91 -1.04
C LEU A 390 9.59 -11.00 -2.07
N ASN A 391 10.51 -10.76 -3.00
CA ASN A 391 10.88 -11.72 -4.04
C ASN A 391 12.40 -11.86 -4.18
N PHE A 392 13.06 -12.14 -3.04
CA PHE A 392 14.51 -12.12 -2.89
C PHE A 392 15.25 -12.91 -3.98
N LYS A 393 14.80 -14.13 -4.30
CA LYS A 393 15.50 -14.98 -5.28
C LYS A 393 15.54 -14.33 -6.66
N VAL A 394 14.42 -13.81 -7.16
CA VAL A 394 14.37 -13.13 -8.47
C VAL A 394 15.22 -11.87 -8.42
N GLY A 395 15.01 -11.04 -7.39
CA GLY A 395 15.76 -9.80 -7.20
C GLY A 395 17.27 -10.00 -7.13
N PHE A 396 17.73 -10.97 -6.35
CA PHE A 396 19.15 -11.26 -6.16
C PHE A 396 19.83 -11.70 -7.46
N HIS A 397 19.16 -12.55 -8.24
CA HIS A 397 19.68 -12.97 -9.55
C HIS A 397 19.71 -11.83 -10.56
N TRP A 398 18.63 -11.04 -10.62
CA TRP A 398 18.56 -9.87 -11.48
C TRP A 398 19.66 -8.86 -11.12
N ALA A 399 19.82 -8.52 -9.84
CA ALA A 399 20.84 -7.57 -9.39
C ALA A 399 22.26 -8.04 -9.76
N ILE A 400 22.56 -9.34 -9.61
CA ILE A 400 23.86 -9.88 -10.06
C ILE A 400 24.03 -9.70 -11.57
N GLN A 401 23.01 -10.03 -12.38
CA GLN A 401 23.07 -9.91 -13.83
C GLN A 401 23.21 -8.46 -14.29
N PHE A 402 22.40 -7.56 -13.71
CA PHE A 402 22.43 -6.13 -13.96
C PHE A 402 23.81 -5.55 -13.66
N ILE A 403 24.35 -5.80 -12.45
CA ILE A 403 25.65 -5.28 -12.03
C ILE A 403 26.79 -5.88 -12.87
N ASN A 404 26.71 -7.18 -13.20
CA ASN A 404 27.69 -7.80 -14.09
C ASN A 404 27.75 -7.13 -15.46
N ARG A 405 26.59 -6.77 -16.02
CA ARG A 405 26.48 -6.12 -17.34
C ARG A 405 27.07 -4.71 -17.31
N VAL A 406 26.66 -3.88 -16.35
CA VAL A 406 27.14 -2.48 -16.29
C VAL A 406 28.63 -2.38 -15.98
N ILE A 407 29.18 -3.29 -15.16
CA ILE A 407 30.63 -3.29 -14.87
C ILE A 407 31.43 -3.86 -16.05
N LEU A 408 30.90 -4.85 -16.77
CA LEU A 408 31.56 -5.35 -17.99
C LEU A 408 31.64 -4.27 -19.06
N GLU A 409 30.56 -3.50 -19.25
CA GLU A 409 30.54 -2.38 -20.17
C GLU A 409 31.56 -1.31 -19.76
N TYR A 410 31.60 -0.96 -18.46
CA TYR A 410 32.60 -0.03 -17.92
C TYR A 410 34.04 -0.50 -18.17
N ALA A 411 34.34 -1.76 -17.88
CA ALA A 411 35.67 -2.33 -18.10
C ALA A 411 36.06 -2.36 -19.59
N THR A 412 35.08 -2.49 -20.49
CA THR A 412 35.31 -2.47 -21.94
C THR A 412 35.59 -1.06 -22.43
N ASN A 413 34.85 -0.07 -21.92
CA ASN A 413 34.99 1.33 -22.30
C ASN A 413 36.22 2.01 -21.66
N ASN A 414 36.65 1.53 -20.49
CA ASN A 414 37.68 2.15 -19.65
C ASN A 414 38.73 1.13 -19.15
N PRO A 415 39.38 0.36 -20.02
CA PRO A 415 40.26 -0.74 -19.62
C PRO A 415 41.45 -0.30 -18.76
N GLU A 416 41.91 0.95 -18.88
CA GLU A 416 43.00 1.52 -18.08
C GLU A 416 42.61 1.86 -16.63
N TYR A 417 41.30 1.94 -16.34
CA TYR A 417 40.78 2.31 -15.01
C TYR A 417 40.27 1.11 -14.21
N VAL A 418 40.42 -0.11 -14.72
CA VAL A 418 39.93 -1.35 -14.10
C VAL A 418 41.02 -2.42 -14.14
N ILE A 419 41.14 -3.19 -13.06
CA ILE A 419 42.08 -4.31 -12.97
C ILE A 419 41.35 -5.62 -12.67
N LYS A 420 42.02 -6.74 -12.92
CA LYS A 420 41.56 -8.08 -12.53
C LYS A 420 42.04 -8.42 -11.13
N ILE A 421 41.12 -8.40 -10.17
CA ILE A 421 41.34 -8.78 -8.78
C ILE A 421 41.23 -10.29 -8.64
N LYS A 422 42.27 -10.92 -8.11
CA LYS A 422 42.33 -12.37 -7.87
C LYS A 422 41.93 -12.68 -6.43
N VAL A 423 40.86 -13.46 -6.27
CA VAL A 423 40.39 -13.94 -4.97
C VAL A 423 40.49 -15.46 -4.96
N LYS A 424 41.12 -16.01 -3.92
CA LYS A 424 41.21 -17.45 -3.70
C LYS A 424 40.05 -17.89 -2.82
N ILE A 425 39.19 -18.76 -3.34
CA ILE A 425 38.01 -19.28 -2.64
C ILE A 425 38.43 -20.51 -1.84
N SER A 426 38.39 -20.45 -0.50
CA SER A 426 38.94 -21.49 0.38
C SER A 426 38.28 -22.85 0.19
N GLU A 427 36.97 -22.90 -0.07
CA GLU A 427 36.20 -24.14 -0.20
C GLU A 427 36.58 -24.95 -1.46
N SER A 428 36.85 -24.27 -2.58
CA SER A 428 37.21 -24.92 -3.85
C SER A 428 38.71 -24.89 -4.16
N ASN A 429 39.49 -24.14 -3.36
CA ASN A 429 40.88 -23.80 -3.61
C ASN A 429 41.12 -23.14 -5.00
N ALA A 430 40.06 -22.66 -5.66
CA ALA A 430 40.11 -22.03 -6.96
C ALA A 430 40.42 -20.54 -6.85
N ILE A 431 41.19 -20.01 -7.80
CA ILE A 431 41.44 -18.58 -7.95
C ILE A 431 40.44 -18.05 -8.97
N LYS A 432 39.61 -17.09 -8.58
CA LYS A 432 38.67 -16.42 -9.47
C LYS A 432 39.05 -14.95 -9.64
N GLU A 433 38.86 -14.47 -10.86
CA GLU A 433 39.19 -13.10 -11.26
C GLU A 433 37.93 -12.23 -11.38
N TYR A 434 37.99 -11.04 -10.80
CA TYR A 434 36.90 -10.06 -10.77
C TYR A 434 37.38 -8.71 -11.30
N TRP A 435 36.57 -8.04 -12.11
CA TRP A 435 36.82 -6.66 -12.48
C TRP A 435 36.64 -5.73 -11.28
N GLY A 436 37.58 -4.81 -11.08
CA GLY A 436 37.50 -3.90 -9.94
C GLY A 436 38.45 -2.72 -9.98
N ASN A 437 38.09 -1.68 -9.23
CA ASN A 437 38.93 -0.56 -8.84
C ASN A 437 38.50 -0.04 -7.46
N GLY A 438 39.26 0.89 -6.87
CA GLY A 438 38.97 1.40 -5.53
C GLY A 438 37.59 2.06 -5.39
N ASN A 439 37.04 2.66 -6.44
CA ASN A 439 35.70 3.28 -6.40
C ASN A 439 34.60 2.22 -6.35
N MET A 440 34.75 1.14 -7.13
CA MET A 440 33.83 -0.01 -7.13
C MET A 440 33.76 -0.70 -5.76
N TRP A 441 34.88 -0.75 -5.02
CA TRP A 441 34.90 -1.29 -3.65
C TRP A 441 34.07 -0.46 -2.65
N LEU A 442 33.73 0.78 -2.99
CA LEU A 442 32.94 1.69 -2.16
C LEU A 442 31.46 1.78 -2.57
N ALA A 443 31.03 0.97 -3.54
CA ALA A 443 29.65 0.92 -4.00
C ALA A 443 28.68 0.53 -2.86
N GLY A 444 27.57 1.25 -2.73
CA GLY A 444 26.58 1.03 -1.66
C GLY A 444 27.08 1.38 -0.24
N ILE A 445 28.20 2.08 -0.12
CA ILE A 445 28.76 2.56 1.16
C ILE A 445 28.94 4.08 1.14
N ARG A 446 29.42 4.65 0.03
CA ARG A 446 29.61 6.09 -0.14
C ARG A 446 29.09 6.55 -1.50
N ASP A 447 28.33 7.63 -1.48
CA ASP A 447 27.74 8.25 -2.68
C ASP A 447 28.81 8.69 -3.68
N HIS A 448 28.41 8.73 -4.96
CA HIS A 448 29.15 9.27 -6.10
C HIS A 448 30.47 8.58 -6.51
N ASN A 449 30.80 7.41 -5.94
CA ASN A 449 31.94 6.59 -6.40
C ASN A 449 31.60 5.78 -7.66
N VAL A 450 30.36 5.32 -7.73
CA VAL A 450 29.72 4.69 -8.89
C VAL A 450 28.43 5.47 -9.20
N PRO A 451 27.82 5.33 -10.39
CA PRO A 451 26.48 5.86 -10.66
C PRO A 451 25.50 5.52 -9.52
N THR A 452 24.65 6.48 -9.11
CA THR A 452 23.82 6.31 -7.90
C THR A 452 22.94 5.07 -7.99
N LEU A 453 22.34 4.79 -9.15
CA LEU A 453 21.55 3.58 -9.36
C LEU A 453 22.31 2.30 -8.99
N ILE A 454 23.59 2.18 -9.39
CA ILE A 454 24.45 1.03 -9.04
C ILE A 454 24.67 0.99 -7.53
N GLY A 455 24.92 2.15 -6.91
CA GLY A 455 25.06 2.25 -5.46
C GLY A 455 23.81 1.82 -4.69
N ASP A 456 22.64 2.28 -5.13
CA ASP A 456 21.33 1.99 -4.50
C ASP A 456 20.93 0.52 -4.66
N VAL A 457 21.15 -0.09 -5.84
CA VAL A 457 20.92 -1.53 -6.05
C VAL A 457 21.72 -2.34 -5.04
N ILE A 458 23.01 -2.03 -4.87
CA ILE A 458 23.89 -2.73 -3.92
C ILE A 458 23.51 -2.46 -2.48
N PHE A 459 23.20 -1.21 -2.14
CA PHE A 459 22.76 -0.83 -0.79
C PHE A 459 21.48 -1.57 -0.41
N CYS A 460 20.42 -1.46 -1.22
CA CYS A 460 19.13 -2.10 -0.93
C CYS A 460 19.24 -3.63 -0.84
N LEU A 461 20.02 -4.26 -1.73
CA LEU A 461 20.24 -5.70 -1.70
C LEU A 461 20.98 -6.13 -0.42
N LYS A 462 22.06 -5.41 -0.07
CA LYS A 462 22.83 -5.65 1.16
C LYS A 462 21.94 -5.53 2.41
N GLU A 463 21.18 -4.44 2.52
CA GLU A 463 20.29 -4.20 3.65
C GLU A 463 19.19 -5.28 3.76
N ALA A 464 18.65 -5.74 2.62
CA ALA A 464 17.67 -6.84 2.61
C ALA A 464 18.28 -8.15 3.10
N ILE A 465 19.51 -8.48 2.70
CA ILE A 465 20.22 -9.69 3.15
C ILE A 465 20.51 -9.60 4.66
N ILE A 466 21.08 -8.49 5.12
CA ILE A 466 21.38 -8.28 6.55
C ILE A 466 20.11 -8.34 7.39
N SER A 467 19.04 -7.68 6.96
CA SER A 467 17.75 -7.72 7.67
C SER A 467 17.19 -9.15 7.74
N SER A 468 17.32 -9.92 6.66
CA SER A 468 16.88 -11.32 6.63
C SER A 468 17.69 -12.19 7.58
N LEU A 469 19.01 -12.01 7.61
CA LEU A 469 19.91 -12.71 8.53
C LEU A 469 19.64 -12.34 10.00
N GLU A 470 19.36 -11.07 10.32
CA GLU A 470 18.98 -10.66 11.68
C GLU A 470 17.69 -11.33 12.16
N ILE A 471 16.69 -11.47 11.27
CA ILE A 471 15.42 -12.13 11.59
C ILE A 471 15.65 -13.62 11.90
N CYS A 472 16.48 -14.30 11.11
CA CYS A 472 16.69 -15.73 11.27
C CYS A 472 17.85 -16.12 12.19
N LYS A 473 18.60 -15.15 12.74
CA LYS A 473 19.78 -15.34 13.61
C LYS A 473 19.61 -16.30 14.79
N LYS A 474 18.37 -16.51 15.27
CA LYS A 474 18.06 -17.48 16.33
C LYS A 474 18.13 -18.94 15.86
N ASP A 475 17.93 -19.17 14.57
CA ASP A 475 18.08 -20.45 13.90
C ASP A 475 19.43 -20.49 13.19
N GLN A 476 20.41 -21.13 13.85
CA GLN A 476 21.78 -21.18 13.37
C GLN A 476 21.90 -21.96 12.04
N GLU A 477 21.12 -23.03 11.86
CA GLU A 477 21.18 -23.85 10.65
C GLU A 477 20.67 -23.05 9.45
N PHE A 478 19.52 -22.40 9.59
CA PHE A 478 18.97 -21.57 8.52
C PHE A 478 19.84 -20.34 8.22
N THR A 479 20.39 -19.69 9.25
CA THR A 479 21.30 -18.53 9.10
C THR A 479 22.52 -18.91 8.27
N VAL A 480 23.17 -20.03 8.60
CA VAL A 480 24.35 -20.52 7.86
C VAL A 480 23.97 -20.93 6.44
N ALA A 481 22.87 -21.65 6.26
CA ALA A 481 22.41 -22.08 4.94
C ALA A 481 22.12 -20.88 4.01
N PHE A 482 21.41 -19.87 4.50
CA PHE A 482 21.11 -18.67 3.73
C PHE A 482 22.37 -17.84 3.43
N ALA A 483 23.26 -17.65 4.42
CA ALA A 483 24.51 -16.95 4.21
C ALA A 483 25.41 -17.67 3.19
N ASN A 484 25.51 -18.99 3.25
CA ASN A 484 26.28 -19.78 2.28
C ASN A 484 25.66 -19.71 0.88
N TYR A 485 24.33 -19.77 0.77
CA TYR A 485 23.64 -19.56 -0.50
C TYR A 485 24.01 -18.21 -1.15
N VAL A 486 24.02 -17.12 -0.37
CA VAL A 486 24.45 -15.79 -0.84
C VAL A 486 25.92 -15.81 -1.27
N LYS A 487 26.80 -16.36 -0.41
CA LYS A 487 28.26 -16.47 -0.64
C LYS A 487 28.58 -17.19 -1.93
N GLU A 488 28.09 -18.41 -2.07
CA GLU A 488 28.31 -19.28 -3.22
C GLU A 488 27.74 -18.67 -4.51
N THR A 489 26.55 -18.05 -4.43
CA THR A 489 25.93 -17.42 -5.61
C THR A 489 26.73 -16.22 -6.09
N ILE A 490 27.16 -15.33 -5.18
CA ILE A 490 28.00 -14.18 -5.55
C ILE A 490 29.34 -14.67 -6.09
N TYR A 491 30.02 -15.58 -5.40
CA TYR A 491 31.32 -16.06 -5.87
C TYR A 491 31.24 -16.77 -7.20
N SER A 492 30.19 -17.56 -7.47
CA SER A 492 30.04 -18.28 -8.73
C SER A 492 29.59 -17.38 -9.88
N LYS A 493 28.64 -16.46 -9.66
CA LYS A 493 27.99 -15.70 -10.73
C LYS A 493 28.50 -14.28 -10.93
N SER A 494 29.14 -13.65 -9.95
CA SER A 494 29.71 -12.30 -10.11
C SER A 494 30.93 -12.30 -11.03
N ASN A 495 31.10 -11.23 -11.81
CA ASN A 495 32.30 -10.91 -12.59
C ASN A 495 33.10 -9.71 -12.04
N ASN A 496 32.66 -9.12 -10.92
CA ASN A 496 33.18 -7.86 -10.39
C ASN A 496 33.26 -7.82 -8.86
N ILE A 497 34.04 -6.87 -8.33
CA ILE A 497 34.21 -6.70 -6.88
C ILE A 497 33.07 -5.93 -6.21
N VAL A 498 32.21 -5.23 -6.96
CA VAL A 498 31.08 -4.48 -6.40
C VAL A 498 30.17 -5.42 -5.61
N LEU A 499 29.84 -6.58 -6.18
CA LEU A 499 29.04 -7.61 -5.50
C LEU A 499 29.77 -8.25 -4.31
N LEU A 500 31.11 -8.25 -4.29
CA LEU A 500 31.90 -8.80 -3.18
C LEU A 500 31.82 -7.91 -1.92
N THR A 501 31.46 -6.63 -2.07
CA THR A 501 31.22 -5.73 -0.91
C THR A 501 30.09 -6.25 -0.02
N ILE A 502 29.13 -6.98 -0.57
CA ILE A 502 28.05 -7.61 0.19
C ILE A 502 28.61 -8.70 1.11
N ILE A 503 29.55 -9.52 0.61
CA ILE A 503 30.18 -10.59 1.40
C ILE A 503 30.99 -10.00 2.55
N GLU A 504 31.75 -8.93 2.27
CA GLU A 504 32.48 -8.19 3.29
C GLU A 504 31.54 -7.66 4.38
N SER A 505 30.45 -7.00 3.99
CA SER A 505 29.52 -6.40 4.95
C SER A 505 28.81 -7.43 5.81
N ILE A 506 28.41 -8.58 5.24
CA ILE A 506 27.84 -9.69 6.01
C ILE A 506 28.88 -10.24 7.00
N GLY A 507 30.12 -10.47 6.54
CA GLY A 507 31.18 -11.00 7.40
C GLY A 507 31.55 -10.06 8.55
N MET A 508 31.48 -8.75 8.34
CA MET A 508 31.69 -7.76 9.40
C MET A 508 30.50 -7.64 10.36
N HIS A 509 29.27 -7.68 9.84
CA HIS A 509 28.05 -7.52 10.66
C HIS A 509 27.76 -8.75 11.52
N PHE A 510 28.07 -9.94 11.02
CA PHE A 510 27.81 -11.23 11.67
C PHE A 510 29.10 -11.96 12.06
N GLU A 511 30.12 -11.24 12.52
CA GLU A 511 31.44 -11.81 12.87
C GLU A 511 31.33 -12.96 13.89
N ASN A 512 30.39 -12.87 14.84
CA ASN A 512 30.20 -13.88 15.88
C ASN A 512 29.42 -15.11 15.36
N GLU A 513 28.44 -14.89 14.50
CA GLU A 513 27.54 -15.92 14.00
C GLU A 513 28.11 -16.66 12.79
N LEU A 514 28.91 -15.96 11.97
CA LEU A 514 29.51 -16.44 10.72
C LEU A 514 31.03 -16.17 10.72
N PRO A 515 31.79 -16.75 11.66
CA PRO A 515 33.22 -16.49 11.78
C PRO A 515 33.98 -16.90 10.51
N GLY A 516 34.78 -15.98 9.98
CA GLY A 516 35.58 -16.21 8.77
C GLY A 516 34.79 -16.16 7.45
N TYR A 517 33.53 -15.73 7.46
CA TYR A 517 32.68 -15.67 6.26
C TYR A 517 33.30 -14.90 5.08
N ALA A 518 33.95 -13.76 5.38
CA ALA A 518 34.62 -12.91 4.39
C ALA A 518 36.13 -13.17 4.25
N LEU A 519 36.68 -14.21 4.88
CA LEU A 519 38.13 -14.46 4.94
C LEU A 519 38.75 -14.62 3.55
N ASP A 520 38.01 -15.20 2.60
CA ASP A 520 38.45 -15.36 1.21
C ASP A 520 38.85 -14.03 0.57
N LEU A 521 38.19 -12.92 0.93
CA LEU A 521 38.49 -11.59 0.38
C LEU A 521 39.87 -11.08 0.81
N ALA A 522 40.38 -11.51 1.97
CA ALA A 522 41.70 -11.14 2.48
C ALA A 522 42.85 -11.79 1.68
N THR A 523 42.54 -12.72 0.77
CA THR A 523 43.54 -13.33 -0.12
C THR A 523 43.99 -12.40 -1.26
N SER A 524 43.28 -11.29 -1.51
CA SER A 524 43.68 -10.23 -2.44
C SER A 524 44.33 -9.06 -1.70
N ILE A 525 45.56 -8.73 -2.08
CA ILE A 525 46.28 -7.58 -1.50
C ILE A 525 45.62 -6.24 -1.85
N GLU A 526 45.02 -6.15 -3.05
CA GLU A 526 44.34 -4.95 -3.53
C GLU A 526 43.11 -4.65 -2.69
N LEU A 527 42.27 -5.67 -2.42
CA LEU A 527 41.10 -5.52 -1.57
C LEU A 527 41.49 -5.09 -0.15
N VAL A 528 42.49 -5.75 0.44
CA VAL A 528 43.01 -5.38 1.78
C VAL A 528 43.54 -3.95 1.81
N HIS A 529 44.24 -3.52 0.76
CA HIS A 529 44.77 -2.17 0.65
C HIS A 529 43.66 -1.11 0.56
N TRP A 530 42.64 -1.34 -0.28
CA TRP A 530 41.50 -0.43 -0.40
C TRP A 530 40.67 -0.39 0.89
N ASP A 531 40.51 -1.53 1.57
CA ASP A 531 39.80 -1.60 2.84
C ASP A 531 40.51 -0.84 3.96
N THR A 532 41.83 -0.98 4.04
CA THR A 532 42.67 -0.23 4.99
C THR A 532 42.60 1.27 4.72
N THR A 533 42.63 1.65 3.44
CA THR A 533 42.49 3.06 3.01
C THR A 533 41.13 3.62 3.37
N ARG A 534 40.06 2.84 3.19
CA ARG A 534 38.69 3.16 3.62
C ARG A 534 38.63 3.41 5.12
N TYR A 535 39.17 2.51 5.94
CA TYR A 535 39.20 2.65 7.40
C TYR A 535 39.93 3.94 7.85
N MET A 536 41.07 4.25 7.23
CA MET A 536 41.84 5.48 7.50
C MET A 536 41.05 6.76 7.22
N LEU A 537 40.15 6.77 6.23
CA LEU A 537 39.29 7.92 5.91
C LEU A 537 38.21 8.15 6.96
N TYR A 538 37.67 7.08 7.57
CA TYR A 538 36.71 7.19 8.68
C TYR A 538 37.35 7.77 9.94
N LYS A 539 38.56 7.30 10.30
CA LYS A 539 39.31 7.78 11.47
C LYS A 539 39.69 9.27 11.34
N LYS A 540 40.09 9.73 10.16
CA LYS A 540 40.34 11.18 9.92
C LYS A 540 39.09 12.06 10.05
N LYS A 541 37.89 11.54 9.75
CA LYS A 541 36.62 12.29 9.91
C LYS A 541 36.19 12.35 11.38
N SER A 542 36.42 11.31 12.18
CA SER A 542 36.18 11.35 13.64
C SER A 542 37.12 12.34 14.32
N ASP A 543 38.40 12.36 13.96
CA ASP A 543 39.39 13.24 14.57
C ASP A 543 39.13 14.73 14.23
N LYS A 544 38.68 15.03 13.01
CA LYS A 544 38.22 16.39 12.64
C LYS A 544 36.95 16.84 13.37
N ARG A 545 36.03 15.92 13.70
CA ARG A 545 34.84 16.24 14.52
C ARG A 545 35.22 16.48 15.99
N VAL A 546 36.17 15.70 16.53
CA VAL A 546 36.69 15.89 17.89
C VAL A 546 37.47 17.20 18.00
N ALA A 547 38.32 17.53 17.02
CA ALA A 547 39.05 18.80 16.99
C ALA A 547 38.14 20.03 16.85
N ARG A 548 37.00 19.91 16.15
CA ARG A 548 35.99 20.99 16.07
C ARG A 548 35.20 21.17 17.37
N LYS A 549 34.96 20.11 18.13
CA LYS A 549 34.35 20.18 19.47
C LYS A 549 35.31 20.68 20.55
N ALA A 550 36.61 20.55 20.35
CA ALA A 550 37.63 21.08 21.26
C ALA A 550 37.90 22.58 21.05
N ASN A 551 37.47 23.14 19.92
CA ASN A 551 37.62 24.55 19.56
C ASN A 551 36.29 25.33 19.58
N SER A 552 35.25 24.77 20.20
CA SER A 552 33.97 25.42 20.53
C SER A 552 33.75 25.30 22.03
#